data_AF-A0A4Q7S7H2-F1
#
_entry.id   AF-A0A4Q7S7H2-F1
#
_cell.length_a   1.000
_cell.length_b   1.000
_cell.length_c   1.000
_cell.angle_alpha   90.00
_cell.angle_beta   90.00
_cell.angle_gamma   90.00
#
_symmetry.space_group_name_H-M   'P 1'
#
loop_
_entity.id
_entity.type
_entity.pdbx_description
1 polymer ?
#
loop_
_entity_poly.entity_id
_entity_poly.type
_entity_poly.pdbx_seq_one_letter_code
_entity_poly.pdbx_strand_id
1 'polypeptide(L)'
;MLATPFAALAAGDSLSTAGGQGGSLGINDAIRAGESRRGTTLSTGPAGVLVARPEYAQYPVYVGTLGDKPVRMRVAPKSDTRDSLQGEYSIGDGKGVRLLSGEWENGNFLMEESDDGTRVSGNWDGQIDRNGAVRGTWTDPYDPAIVLPFFIRPFGGYLVIPPFDMAPNSGVTYAPPPPKSSISTGKSR
;
A
#
# COMPACT_ATOMS: atom_id res chain seq x y z
N MET A 1 -31.32 -3.52 56.75
CA MET A 1 -32.75 -3.82 56.58
C MET A 1 -33.05 -3.65 55.10
N LEU A 2 -33.11 -4.73 54.33
CA LEU A 2 -34.31 -5.48 53.94
C LEU A 2 -34.93 -4.98 52.62
N ALA A 3 -35.10 -5.93 51.70
CA ALA A 3 -36.11 -6.08 50.66
C ALA A 3 -35.98 -5.33 49.31
N THR A 4 -35.79 -6.14 48.26
CA THR A 4 -36.29 -5.96 46.89
C THR A 4 -37.82 -5.83 46.86
N PRO A 5 -38.41 -5.42 45.72
CA PRO A 5 -39.14 -6.42 44.96
C PRO A 5 -38.97 -6.38 43.43
N PHE A 6 -39.20 -7.57 42.88
CA PHE A 6 -39.42 -7.97 41.49
C PHE A 6 -40.79 -7.51 40.95
N ALA A 7 -40.91 -7.35 39.62
CA ALA A 7 -41.96 -7.90 38.73
C ALA A 7 -41.72 -7.41 37.29
N ALA A 8 -41.38 -8.29 36.32
CA ALA A 8 -42.27 -9.04 35.40
C ALA A 8 -42.69 -8.18 34.17
N LEU A 9 -42.78 -8.65 32.92
CA LEU A 9 -43.02 -9.99 32.38
C LEU A 9 -42.58 -10.06 30.89
N ALA A 10 -42.36 -11.31 30.47
CA ALA A 10 -41.94 -11.90 29.21
C ALA A 10 -42.63 -11.46 27.89
N ALA A 11 -41.99 -11.76 26.75
CA ALA A 11 -42.40 -12.87 25.88
C ALA A 11 -41.50 -13.08 24.63
N GLY A 12 -41.05 -14.33 24.43
CA GLY A 12 -40.79 -15.02 23.15
C GLY A 12 -39.59 -14.57 22.31
N ASP A 13 -38.82 -15.41 21.64
CA ASP A 13 -39.13 -16.76 21.20
C ASP A 13 -37.86 -17.59 21.06
N SER A 14 -37.97 -18.86 21.41
CA SER A 14 -36.91 -19.85 21.42
C SER A 14 -36.88 -20.61 20.11
N LEU A 15 -35.71 -20.68 19.47
CA LEU A 15 -35.40 -21.75 18.51
C LEU A 15 -34.11 -22.44 18.94
N SER A 16 -34.30 -23.61 19.54
CA SER A 16 -33.25 -24.58 19.85
C SER A 16 -32.83 -25.33 18.59
N THR A 17 -31.54 -25.57 18.45
CA THR A 17 -31.04 -26.79 17.81
C THR A 17 -29.93 -27.39 18.68
N ALA A 18 -29.97 -28.71 18.77
CA ALA A 18 -29.53 -29.50 19.90
C ALA A 18 -28.00 -29.73 20.01
N GLY A 19 -27.64 -30.21 21.20
CA GLY A 19 -26.28 -30.43 21.69
C GLY A 19 -25.36 -31.31 20.84
N GLY A 20 -24.08 -30.95 20.91
CA GLY A 20 -22.93 -31.74 20.50
C GLY A 20 -21.72 -31.29 21.34
N GLN A 21 -20.98 -32.25 21.88
CA GLN A 21 -19.97 -32.12 22.93
C GLN A 21 -18.82 -31.14 22.68
N GLY A 22 -18.42 -30.46 23.76
CA GLY A 22 -17.00 -30.27 24.10
C GLY A 22 -16.25 -29.11 23.43
N GLY A 23 -16.02 -28.06 24.22
CA GLY A 23 -15.05 -27.00 23.93
C GLY A 23 -15.70 -25.64 23.76
N SER A 24 -15.29 -24.67 24.57
CA SER A 24 -15.70 -23.28 24.44
C SER A 24 -15.33 -22.75 23.05
N LEU A 25 -16.30 -22.67 22.14
CA LEU A 25 -16.16 -21.89 20.92
C LEU A 25 -16.69 -20.48 21.19
N GLY A 26 -16.06 -19.80 22.15
CA GLY A 26 -16.27 -18.37 22.32
C GLY A 26 -15.61 -17.62 21.16
N ILE A 27 -16.26 -16.59 20.65
CA ILE A 27 -15.69 -15.67 19.64
C ILE A 27 -14.28 -15.20 20.04
N ASN A 28 -14.02 -15.06 21.35
CA ASN A 28 -12.72 -14.72 21.92
C ASN A 28 -11.63 -15.78 21.69
N ASP A 29 -11.96 -17.08 21.73
CA ASP A 29 -11.01 -18.16 21.46
C ASP A 29 -10.68 -18.24 19.96
N ALA A 30 -11.66 -17.95 19.09
CA ALA A 30 -11.45 -17.87 17.65
C ALA A 30 -10.55 -16.67 17.27
N ILE A 31 -10.70 -15.52 17.94
CA ILE A 31 -9.83 -14.35 17.77
C ILE A 31 -8.41 -14.68 18.21
N ARG A 32 -8.23 -15.20 19.44
CA ARG A 32 -6.91 -15.59 19.96
C ARG A 32 -6.22 -16.64 19.11
N ALA A 33 -6.97 -17.64 18.63
CA ALA A 33 -6.45 -18.65 17.71
C ALA A 33 -6.10 -18.04 16.35
N GLY A 34 -6.89 -17.09 15.85
CA GLY A 34 -6.63 -16.36 14.61
C GLY A 34 -5.40 -15.46 14.70
N GLU A 35 -5.20 -14.78 15.83
CA GLU A 35 -4.00 -13.96 16.14
C GLU A 35 -2.76 -14.85 16.27
N SER A 36 -2.86 -15.98 16.96
CA SER A 36 -1.75 -16.95 17.12
C SER A 36 -1.31 -17.54 15.76
N ARG A 37 -2.27 -17.79 14.86
CA ARG A 37 -1.99 -18.25 13.50
C ARG A 37 -1.40 -17.14 12.62
N ARG A 38 -1.88 -15.89 12.75
CA ARG A 38 -1.28 -14.72 12.04
C ARG A 38 0.17 -14.46 12.46
N GLY A 39 0.50 -14.70 13.74
CA GLY A 39 1.87 -14.58 14.24
C GLY A 39 2.85 -15.61 13.65
N THR A 40 2.37 -16.67 13.01
CA THR A 40 3.19 -17.79 12.51
C THR A 40 3.15 -18.00 10.99
N THR A 41 2.26 -17.33 10.24
CA THR A 41 2.15 -17.48 8.78
C THR A 41 2.76 -16.34 7.96
N LEU A 42 3.30 -15.30 8.59
CA LEU A 42 4.19 -14.36 7.90
C LEU A 42 5.50 -15.10 7.62
N SER A 43 5.73 -15.40 6.33
CA SER A 43 6.96 -16.02 5.85
C SER A 43 8.16 -15.24 6.38
N THR A 44 8.78 -15.75 7.44
CA THR A 44 9.95 -15.17 8.13
C THR A 44 11.24 -15.82 7.62
N GLY A 45 11.21 -16.36 6.41
CA GLY A 45 12.42 -16.75 5.71
C GLY A 45 13.31 -15.52 5.51
N PRO A 46 14.64 -15.69 5.45
CA PRO A 46 15.53 -14.56 5.18
C PRO A 46 15.10 -13.90 3.88
N ALA A 47 14.67 -12.65 3.98
CA ALA A 47 14.37 -11.80 2.85
C ALA A 47 15.61 -11.70 1.96
N GLY A 48 15.55 -12.30 0.78
CA GLY A 48 16.60 -12.15 -0.22
C GLY A 48 16.65 -10.71 -0.73
N VAL A 49 17.84 -10.23 -1.04
CA VAL A 49 18.01 -8.93 -1.73
C VAL A 49 17.23 -8.96 -3.04
N LEU A 50 16.34 -7.98 -3.23
CA LEU A 50 15.54 -7.89 -4.45
C LEU A 50 16.40 -7.43 -5.62
N VAL A 51 16.18 -8.06 -6.78
CA VAL A 51 16.82 -7.73 -8.05
C VAL A 51 15.92 -6.76 -8.83
N ALA A 52 16.53 -5.85 -9.57
CA ALA A 52 15.83 -4.91 -10.44
C ALA A 52 14.92 -5.66 -11.44
N ARG A 53 13.71 -5.13 -11.61
CA ARG A 53 12.64 -5.72 -12.42
C ARG A 53 12.70 -5.20 -13.87
N PRO A 54 12.83 -6.08 -14.89
CA PRO A 54 12.87 -5.66 -16.30
C PRO A 54 11.67 -4.80 -16.71
N GLU A 55 10.48 -5.08 -16.17
CA GLU A 55 9.25 -4.34 -16.45
C GLU A 55 9.33 -2.84 -16.09
N TYR A 56 10.17 -2.49 -15.11
CA TYR A 56 10.37 -1.10 -14.65
C TYR A 56 11.51 -0.38 -15.36
N ALA A 57 12.30 -1.07 -16.20
CA ALA A 57 13.47 -0.48 -16.86
C ALA A 57 13.12 0.71 -17.77
N GLN A 58 11.89 0.72 -18.30
CA GLN A 58 11.34 1.77 -19.17
C GLN A 58 10.68 2.93 -18.40
N TYR A 59 10.56 2.82 -17.07
CA TYR A 59 9.87 3.84 -16.29
C TYR A 59 10.69 5.13 -16.22
N PRO A 60 9.99 6.28 -16.13
CA PRO A 60 10.64 7.54 -15.82
C PRO A 60 11.54 7.44 -14.60
N VAL A 61 12.70 8.07 -14.70
CA VAL A 61 13.73 8.01 -13.65
C VAL A 61 13.69 9.29 -12.84
N TYR A 62 13.78 9.14 -11.52
CA TYR A 62 14.03 10.22 -10.57
C TYR A 62 15.35 9.99 -9.88
N VAL A 63 16.04 11.09 -9.55
CA VAL A 63 17.29 11.09 -8.80
C VAL A 63 17.21 12.07 -7.65
N GLY A 64 17.94 11.78 -6.57
CA GLY A 64 18.04 12.67 -5.43
C GLY A 64 18.61 11.96 -4.21
N THR A 65 18.06 12.22 -3.01
CA THR A 65 18.56 11.68 -1.75
C THR A 65 17.45 11.16 -0.83
N LEU A 66 17.80 10.17 -0.01
CA LEU A 66 17.07 9.73 1.19
C LEU A 66 18.04 9.83 2.38
N GLY A 67 17.79 10.76 3.29
CA GLY A 67 18.82 11.26 4.21
C GLY A 67 20.03 11.73 3.42
N ASP A 68 21.21 11.24 3.81
CA ASP A 68 22.48 11.55 3.14
C ASP A 68 22.81 10.58 1.99
N LYS A 69 21.95 9.60 1.71
CA LYS A 69 22.22 8.56 0.72
C LYS A 69 21.62 8.94 -0.64
N PRO A 70 22.37 8.81 -1.74
CA PRO A 70 21.82 9.04 -3.07
C PRO A 70 20.79 7.96 -3.42
N VAL A 71 19.72 8.35 -4.11
CA VAL A 71 18.70 7.43 -4.62
C VAL A 71 18.49 7.60 -6.12
N ARG A 72 18.18 6.48 -6.79
CA ARG A 72 17.70 6.44 -8.17
C ARG A 72 16.43 5.61 -8.21
N MET A 73 15.32 6.25 -8.56
CA MET A 73 13.98 5.66 -8.57
C MET A 73 13.48 5.53 -10.01
N ARG A 74 12.84 4.42 -10.31
CA ARG A 74 12.07 4.16 -11.52
C ARG A 74 10.63 3.97 -11.11
N VAL A 75 9.78 4.93 -11.41
CA VAL A 75 8.38 4.91 -10.99
C VAL A 75 7.51 5.31 -12.17
N ALA A 76 6.30 4.77 -12.23
CA ALA A 76 5.28 5.08 -13.22
C ALA A 76 3.88 4.89 -12.60
N PRO A 77 2.83 5.49 -13.20
CA PRO A 77 1.45 5.11 -12.89
C PRO A 77 1.20 3.61 -13.10
N LYS A 78 0.40 3.01 -12.22
CA LYS A 78 -0.19 1.69 -12.41
C LYS A 78 -1.17 1.74 -13.59
N SER A 79 -1.14 0.71 -14.42
CA SER A 79 -1.96 0.63 -15.63
C SER A 79 -3.40 0.20 -15.39
N ASP A 80 -3.74 -0.20 -14.16
CA ASP A 80 -5.03 -0.77 -13.77
C ASP A 80 -5.74 0.03 -12.67
N THR A 81 -4.98 0.85 -11.93
CA THR A 81 -5.47 1.58 -10.78
C THR A 81 -5.16 3.05 -10.97
N ARG A 82 -6.22 3.86 -10.99
CA ARG A 82 -6.13 5.32 -11.13
C ARG A 82 -5.33 5.89 -9.96
N ASP A 83 -4.58 6.96 -10.21
CA ASP A 83 -3.91 7.74 -9.17
C ASP A 83 -2.95 6.91 -8.29
N SER A 84 -2.54 5.72 -8.77
CA SER A 84 -1.66 4.78 -8.07
C SER A 84 -0.30 4.60 -8.75
N LEU A 85 0.78 4.67 -7.99
CA LEU A 85 2.16 4.53 -8.45
C LEU A 85 2.69 3.11 -8.23
N GLN A 86 3.64 2.72 -9.08
CA GLN A 86 4.48 1.55 -8.84
C GLN A 86 5.90 1.75 -9.38
N GLY A 87 6.84 1.01 -8.81
CA GLY A 87 8.22 1.06 -9.28
C GLY A 87 9.22 0.40 -8.35
N GLU A 88 10.44 0.85 -8.48
CA GLU A 88 11.58 0.41 -7.68
C GLU A 88 12.57 1.55 -7.47
N TYR A 89 13.42 1.44 -6.45
CA TYR A 89 14.58 2.34 -6.31
C TYR A 89 15.82 1.62 -5.76
N SER A 90 16.98 2.16 -6.08
CA SER A 90 18.28 1.80 -5.49
C SER A 90 18.79 2.94 -4.59
N ILE A 91 19.51 2.61 -3.53
CA ILE A 91 20.05 3.56 -2.55
C ILE A 91 21.52 3.33 -2.25
N GLY A 92 22.32 4.40 -2.27
CA GLY A 92 23.76 4.35 -2.07
C GLY A 92 24.43 3.31 -2.97
N ASP A 93 25.38 2.57 -2.40
CA ASP A 93 26.08 1.44 -3.05
C ASP A 93 25.37 0.09 -2.79
N GLY A 94 24.07 0.11 -2.47
CA GLY A 94 23.28 -1.08 -2.19
C GLY A 94 23.26 -2.07 -3.37
N LYS A 95 23.32 -3.38 -3.07
CA LYS A 95 23.39 -4.46 -4.08
C LYS A 95 22.04 -4.88 -4.69
N GLY A 96 20.97 -4.13 -4.42
CA GLY A 96 19.63 -4.47 -4.87
C GLY A 96 18.70 -3.27 -4.90
N VAL A 97 17.42 -3.57 -5.13
CA VAL A 97 16.36 -2.56 -5.18
C VAL A 97 15.40 -2.71 -4.00
N ARG A 98 14.58 -1.69 -3.81
CA ARG A 98 13.37 -1.73 -3.00
C ARG A 98 12.17 -1.53 -3.92
N LEU A 99 11.11 -2.32 -3.72
CA LEU A 99 9.87 -2.16 -4.47
C LEU A 99 9.04 -1.05 -3.89
N LEU A 100 8.28 -0.39 -4.75
CA LEU A 100 7.47 0.77 -4.41
C LEU A 100 6.04 0.57 -4.90
N SER A 101 5.07 0.90 -4.05
CA SER A 101 3.66 1.03 -4.40
C SER A 101 3.06 2.17 -3.64
N GLY A 102 2.19 2.95 -4.27
CA GLY A 102 1.54 4.05 -3.56
C GLY A 102 0.62 4.83 -4.46
N GLU A 103 0.47 6.11 -4.19
CA GLU A 103 -0.52 6.97 -4.81
C GLU A 103 -0.07 8.42 -4.86
N TRP A 104 -0.75 9.17 -5.71
CA TRP A 104 -0.60 10.62 -5.76
C TRP A 104 -1.99 11.24 -5.85
N GLU A 105 -2.21 12.31 -5.10
CA GLU A 105 -3.48 13.04 -5.20
C GLU A 105 -3.28 14.50 -4.77
N ASN A 106 -3.74 15.45 -5.57
CA ASN A 106 -3.74 16.88 -5.22
C ASN A 106 -2.36 17.43 -4.77
N GLY A 107 -1.27 16.91 -5.36
CA GLY A 107 0.10 17.28 -5.00
C GLY A 107 0.70 16.46 -3.85
N ASN A 108 -0.09 15.64 -3.15
CA ASN A 108 0.41 14.65 -2.20
C ASN A 108 1.05 13.49 -2.94
N PHE A 109 2.12 12.97 -2.35
CA PHE A 109 2.84 11.78 -2.79
C PHE A 109 2.98 10.84 -1.60
N LEU A 110 2.37 9.67 -1.70
CA LEU A 110 2.41 8.65 -0.66
C LEU A 110 2.94 7.36 -1.28
N MET A 111 3.98 6.76 -0.69
CA MET A 111 4.50 5.46 -1.15
C MET A 111 4.84 4.55 0.02
N GLU A 112 4.57 3.28 -0.16
CA GLU A 112 5.10 2.19 0.65
C GLU A 112 6.28 1.55 -0.06
N GLU A 113 7.30 1.27 0.74
CA GLU A 113 8.49 0.54 0.35
C GLU A 113 8.40 -0.91 0.79
N SER A 114 8.86 -1.83 -0.06
CA SER A 114 9.16 -3.18 0.34
C SER A 114 10.60 -3.57 -0.01
N ASP A 115 11.21 -4.16 0.99
CA ASP A 115 12.59 -4.59 1.07
C ASP A 115 12.79 -6.04 0.62
N ASP A 116 11.71 -6.81 0.64
CA ASP A 116 11.65 -8.24 0.36
C ASP A 116 10.45 -8.65 -0.52
N GLY A 117 9.58 -7.70 -0.87
CA GLY A 117 8.38 -7.89 -1.67
C GLY A 117 7.18 -8.46 -0.91
N THR A 118 7.27 -8.62 0.41
CA THR A 118 6.20 -9.21 1.24
C THR A 118 5.77 -8.33 2.41
N ARG A 119 6.65 -7.45 2.90
CA ARG A 119 6.40 -6.58 4.04
C ARG A 119 6.71 -5.13 3.70
N VAL A 120 6.00 -4.21 4.35
CA VAL A 120 6.36 -2.79 4.34
C VAL A 120 7.61 -2.59 5.18
N SER A 121 8.58 -1.88 4.62
CA SER A 121 9.87 -1.55 5.25
C SER A 121 10.15 -0.07 5.32
N GLY A 122 9.27 0.77 4.76
CA GLY A 122 9.42 2.21 4.74
C GLY A 122 8.18 2.90 4.21
N ASN A 123 7.87 4.06 4.77
CA ASN A 123 6.73 4.88 4.36
C ASN A 123 7.24 6.24 3.89
N TRP A 124 6.94 6.60 2.65
CA TRP A 124 7.26 7.89 2.05
C TRP A 124 6.03 8.78 2.07
N ASP A 125 6.17 9.97 2.62
CA ASP A 125 5.18 11.03 2.59
C ASP A 125 5.84 12.29 2.05
N GLY A 126 5.28 12.87 0.99
CA GLY A 126 5.85 14.09 0.39
C GLY A 126 4.87 14.90 -0.43
N GLN A 127 5.40 16.01 -0.94
CA GLN A 127 4.69 16.98 -1.76
C GLN A 127 5.40 17.15 -3.10
N ILE A 128 4.61 17.09 -4.17
CA ILE A 128 5.06 17.25 -5.55
C ILE A 128 4.98 18.73 -5.93
N ASP A 129 6.08 19.29 -6.43
CA ASP A 129 6.11 20.65 -6.95
C ASP A 129 5.75 20.71 -8.44
N ARG A 130 5.57 21.94 -8.95
CA ARG A 130 5.19 22.20 -10.35
C ARG A 130 6.16 21.63 -11.40
N ASN A 131 7.38 21.31 -11.01
CA ASN A 131 8.41 20.74 -11.89
C ASN A 131 8.52 19.22 -11.74
N GLY A 132 7.67 18.60 -10.90
CA GLY A 132 7.69 17.18 -10.58
C GLY A 132 8.72 16.77 -9.55
N ALA A 133 9.37 17.72 -8.88
CA ALA A 133 10.25 17.38 -7.78
C ALA A 133 9.42 17.08 -6.53
N VAL A 134 9.80 16.05 -5.78
CA VAL A 134 9.10 15.63 -4.57
C VAL A 134 10.02 15.84 -3.38
N ARG A 135 9.49 16.48 -2.34
CA ARG A 135 10.16 16.68 -1.05
C ARG A 135 9.29 16.10 0.05
N GLY A 136 9.90 15.46 1.04
CA GLY A 136 9.13 14.85 2.12
C GLY A 136 9.98 14.10 3.12
N THR A 137 9.33 13.16 3.82
CA THR A 137 9.91 12.30 4.83
C THR A 137 9.69 10.83 4.52
N TRP A 138 10.70 10.03 4.81
CA TRP A 138 10.61 8.58 4.91
C TRP A 138 10.58 8.20 6.39
N THR A 139 9.76 7.24 6.76
CA THR A 139 9.63 6.75 8.15
C THR A 139 9.80 5.24 8.20
N ASP A 140 10.54 4.76 9.21
CA ASP A 140 10.62 3.33 9.50
C ASP A 140 9.32 2.86 10.19
N PRO A 141 8.62 1.84 9.65
CA PRO A 141 7.35 1.38 10.21
C PRO A 141 7.50 0.60 11.52
N TYR A 142 8.70 0.10 11.85
CA TYR A 142 8.99 -0.65 13.07
C TYR A 142 9.62 0.22 14.16
N ASP A 143 10.29 1.32 13.78
CA ASP A 143 10.78 2.36 14.68
C ASP A 143 10.41 3.77 14.18
N PRO A 144 9.21 4.28 14.52
CA PRO A 144 8.73 5.58 14.04
C PRO A 144 9.56 6.79 14.49
N ALA A 145 10.55 6.61 15.38
CA ALA A 145 11.50 7.66 15.71
C ALA A 145 12.54 7.88 14.60
N ILE A 146 12.72 6.89 13.70
CA ILE A 146 13.60 7.00 12.53
C ILE A 146 12.83 7.66 11.38
N VAL A 147 13.08 8.96 11.21
CA VAL A 147 12.52 9.77 10.13
C VAL A 147 13.67 10.38 9.33
N LEU A 148 13.66 10.17 8.01
CA LEU A 148 14.70 10.67 7.10
C LEU A 148 14.09 11.65 6.09
N PRO A 149 14.67 12.84 5.87
CA PRO A 149 14.23 13.71 4.80
C PRO A 149 14.57 13.08 3.44
N PHE A 150 13.74 13.31 2.43
CA PHE A 150 14.09 12.95 1.06
C PHE A 150 13.81 14.09 0.09
N PHE A 151 14.53 14.04 -1.02
CA PHE A 151 14.27 14.86 -2.20
C PHE A 151 14.51 14.02 -3.44
N ILE A 152 13.57 14.03 -4.38
CA ILE A 152 13.74 13.41 -5.70
C ILE A 152 13.27 14.36 -6.78
N ARG A 153 13.88 14.28 -7.96
CA ARG A 153 13.46 15.05 -9.14
C ARG A 153 13.60 14.23 -10.42
N PRO A 154 12.81 14.53 -11.47
CA PRO A 154 12.94 13.87 -12.75
C PRO A 154 14.36 13.98 -13.31
N PHE A 155 14.92 12.85 -13.71
CA PHE A 155 16.21 12.75 -14.39
C PHE A 155 16.02 13.06 -15.88
N GLY A 156 16.75 14.05 -16.39
CA GLY A 156 16.61 14.52 -17.78
C GLY A 156 15.73 15.78 -17.95
N GLY A 157 15.12 16.29 -16.88
CA GLY A 157 14.44 17.59 -16.89
C GLY A 157 13.04 17.61 -17.52
N TYR A 158 12.51 16.44 -17.89
CA TYR A 158 11.14 16.30 -18.37
C TYR A 158 10.18 16.06 -17.21
N LEU A 159 8.96 16.56 -17.37
CA LEU A 159 7.88 16.47 -16.40
C LEU A 159 7.44 15.02 -16.21
N VAL A 160 7.43 14.48 -14.98
CA VAL A 160 6.81 13.18 -14.72
C VAL A 160 6.22 13.03 -13.32
N ILE A 161 5.17 12.22 -13.37
CA ILE A 161 4.16 11.64 -12.48
C ILE A 161 3.30 12.50 -11.55
N PRO A 162 2.00 12.63 -11.91
CA PRO A 162 1.44 12.44 -13.27
C PRO A 162 1.99 13.56 -14.17
N PRO A 163 1.79 13.55 -15.50
CA PRO A 163 2.12 14.74 -16.28
C PRO A 163 1.32 15.92 -15.70
N PHE A 164 2.02 16.85 -15.06
CA PHE A 164 1.39 17.99 -14.43
C PHE A 164 1.01 19.04 -15.47
N ASP A 165 -0.26 19.07 -15.79
CA ASP A 165 -0.91 20.34 -15.56
C ASP A 165 -1.57 20.27 -14.17
N MET A 166 -0.90 20.89 -13.17
CA MET A 166 -1.41 21.03 -11.79
C MET A 166 -2.51 22.09 -11.70
N ALA A 167 -2.93 22.71 -12.81
CA ALA A 167 -4.05 23.62 -12.78
C ALA A 167 -5.33 22.86 -12.38
N PRO A 168 -6.17 23.44 -11.50
CA PRO A 168 -7.53 22.98 -11.34
C PRO A 168 -8.20 22.92 -12.74
N ASN A 169 -8.67 21.73 -13.14
CA ASN A 169 -9.33 21.44 -14.43
C ASN A 169 -8.43 21.15 -15.65
N SER A 170 -7.19 20.70 -15.46
CA SER A 170 -6.32 20.33 -16.59
C SER A 170 -6.87 19.25 -17.54
N GLY A 171 -7.84 18.45 -17.09
CA GLY A 171 -8.48 17.42 -17.92
C GLY A 171 -7.55 16.25 -18.30
N VAL A 172 -6.30 16.22 -17.80
CA VAL A 172 -5.35 15.13 -18.03
C VAL A 172 -5.66 13.97 -17.08
N THR A 173 -6.66 13.17 -17.44
CA THR A 173 -6.96 11.91 -16.75
C THR A 173 -6.19 10.77 -17.42
N TYR A 174 -5.13 10.27 -16.79
CA TYR A 174 -4.66 8.91 -17.05
C TYR A 174 -5.62 7.94 -16.35
N ALA A 175 -6.84 7.86 -16.86
CA ALA A 175 -7.70 6.73 -16.54
C ALA A 175 -7.10 5.51 -17.27
N PRO A 176 -6.86 4.38 -16.58
CA PRO A 176 -6.56 3.15 -17.29
C PRO A 176 -7.69 2.88 -18.28
N PRO A 177 -7.40 2.39 -19.50
CA PRO A 177 -8.46 2.07 -20.46
C PRO A 177 -9.46 1.12 -19.79
N PRO A 178 -10.78 1.29 -20.04
CA PRO A 178 -11.79 0.43 -19.44
C PRO A 178 -11.38 -1.04 -19.60
N PRO A 179 -11.53 -1.89 -18.57
CA PRO A 179 -11.17 -3.30 -18.68
C PRO A 179 -11.89 -3.89 -19.90
N LYS A 180 -11.15 -4.62 -20.74
CA LYS A 180 -11.72 -5.28 -21.93
C LYS A 180 -12.86 -6.18 -21.44
N SER A 181 -14.10 -5.82 -21.74
CA SER A 181 -15.26 -6.63 -21.37
C SER A 181 -15.14 -7.99 -22.04
N SER A 182 -15.02 -9.05 -21.24
CA SER A 182 -14.88 -10.44 -21.69
C SER A 182 -16.21 -11.10 -22.11
N ILE A 183 -17.29 -10.32 -22.26
CA ILE A 183 -18.59 -10.84 -22.66
C ILE A 183 -18.62 -10.96 -24.19
N SER A 184 -18.34 -12.17 -24.69
CA SER A 184 -18.69 -12.56 -26.06
C SER A 184 -20.19 -12.84 -26.12
N THR A 185 -21.00 -11.85 -26.52
CA THR A 185 -22.37 -12.12 -26.96
C THR A 185 -22.34 -12.70 -28.37
N GLY A 186 -21.84 -13.92 -28.49
CA GLY A 186 -22.02 -14.73 -29.69
C GLY A 186 -23.46 -15.23 -29.76
N LYS A 187 -24.36 -14.44 -30.38
CA LYS A 187 -25.60 -14.95 -30.97
C LYS A 187 -25.54 -14.64 -32.46
N SER A 188 -25.21 -15.65 -33.26
CA SER A 188 -25.55 -15.64 -34.69
C SER A 188 -26.72 -16.59 -34.91
N ARG A 189 -27.66 -16.05 -35.67
CA ARG A 189 -29.00 -16.53 -36.00
C ARG A 189 -28.96 -17.72 -36.96
#